data_AF-N9VEW1-F1
#
_entry.id   AF-N9VEW1-F1
#
_cell.length_a   1.000
_cell.length_b   1.000
_cell.length_c   1.000
_cell.angle_alpha   90.00
_cell.angle_beta   90.00
_cell.angle_gamma   90.00
#
_symmetry.space_group_name_H-M   'P 1'
#
loop_
_entity.id
_entity.type
_entity.pdbx_description
1 polymer ?
#
loop_
_entity_poly.entity_id
_entity_poly.type
_entity_poly.pdbx_seq_one_letter_code
_entity_poly.pdbx_strand_id
1 'polypeptide(L)'
;MIESRCGIKCGSCTYKEQMGCAGCLYIQKPFWGESCPVKSCVEEKQLQHCGECGMFPCELAKAFAYDEKQGDGGKRLETCRCWKKEGIAG
;
A
#
# COMPACT_ATOMS: atom_id res chain seq x y z
N MET A 1 -2.28 12.40 -4.45
CA MET A 1 -2.53 12.17 -2.99
C MET A 1 -2.28 10.70 -2.69
N ILE A 2 -1.57 10.39 -1.61
CA ILE A 2 -1.24 9.01 -1.18
C ILE A 2 -2.34 8.50 -0.24
N GLU A 3 -2.81 7.28 -0.47
CA GLU A 3 -3.92 6.68 0.32
C GLU A 3 -3.52 5.44 1.12
N SER A 4 -2.37 4.84 0.79
CA SER A 4 -1.86 3.65 1.45
C SER A 4 -0.36 3.50 1.26
N ARG A 5 0.25 2.59 2.02
CA ARG A 5 1.69 2.32 1.90
C ARG A 5 2.03 1.42 0.71
N CYS A 6 1.11 0.55 0.27
CA CYS A 6 1.37 -0.42 -0.79
C CYS A 6 0.91 0.01 -2.19
N GLY A 7 0.17 1.13 -2.30
CA GLY A 7 -0.40 1.59 -3.58
C GLY A 7 -1.87 1.22 -3.78
N ILE A 8 -2.51 0.49 -2.86
CA ILE A 8 -3.96 0.28 -2.91
C ILE A 8 -4.68 1.61 -2.68
N LYS A 9 -5.71 1.90 -3.46
CA LYS A 9 -6.55 3.10 -3.26
C LYS A 9 -7.62 2.80 -2.23
N CYS A 10 -7.38 3.20 -0.97
CA CYS A 10 -8.33 2.94 0.12
C CYS A 10 -9.69 3.61 -0.09
N GLY A 11 -9.77 4.71 -0.84
CA GLY A 11 -11.02 5.37 -1.21
C GLY A 11 -11.93 4.53 -2.10
N SER A 12 -11.38 3.54 -2.81
CA SER A 12 -12.13 2.59 -3.63
C SER A 12 -12.11 1.17 -3.08
N CYS A 13 -11.66 0.98 -1.82
CA CYS A 13 -11.56 -0.32 -1.18
C CYS A 13 -12.87 -0.70 -0.49
N THR A 14 -13.56 -1.71 -1.00
CA THR A 14 -14.85 -2.18 -0.46
C THR A 14 -14.76 -2.69 0.98
N TYR A 15 -13.61 -3.26 1.37
CA TYR A 15 -13.38 -3.71 2.75
C TYR A 15 -13.38 -2.57 3.77
N LYS A 16 -13.18 -1.31 3.33
CA LYS A 16 -13.22 -0.16 4.22
C LYS A 16 -14.58 -0.05 4.91
N GLU A 17 -15.65 -0.11 4.12
CA GLU A 17 -17.03 -0.03 4.61
C GLU A 17 -17.47 -1.36 5.25
N GLN A 18 -17.21 -2.49 4.59
CA GLN A 18 -17.67 -3.80 5.05
C GLN A 18 -17.09 -4.19 6.42
N MET A 19 -15.85 -3.81 6.69
CA MET A 19 -15.15 -4.19 7.92
C MET A 19 -15.01 -3.03 8.91
N GLY A 20 -15.60 -1.85 8.63
CA GLY A 20 -15.41 -0.65 9.44
C GLY A 20 -13.94 -0.21 9.54
N CYS A 21 -13.13 -0.44 8.51
CA CYS A 21 -11.71 -0.16 8.51
C CYS A 21 -11.44 1.35 8.33
N ALA A 22 -10.55 1.91 9.15
CA ALA A 22 -10.22 3.35 9.10
C ALA A 22 -9.40 3.76 7.85
N GLY A 23 -8.92 2.80 7.06
CA GLY A 23 -8.01 3.01 5.92
C GLY A 23 -6.53 2.91 6.31
N CYS A 24 -5.68 2.53 5.36
CA CYS A 24 -4.28 2.13 5.59
C CYS A 24 -3.44 3.15 6.38
N LEU A 25 -3.68 4.45 6.18
CA LEU A 25 -2.92 5.51 6.85
C LEU A 25 -3.32 5.69 8.33
N TYR A 26 -4.54 5.28 8.70
CA TYR A 26 -5.12 5.54 10.02
C TYR A 26 -5.32 4.28 10.87
N ILE A 27 -5.37 3.10 10.25
CA ILE A 27 -5.46 1.84 11.00
C ILE A 27 -4.16 1.58 11.78
N GLN A 28 -4.33 1.14 13.03
CA GLN A 28 -3.25 0.57 13.83
C GLN A 28 -3.06 -0.92 13.54
N LYS A 29 -4.17 -1.63 13.29
CA LYS A 29 -4.20 -3.08 13.04
C LYS A 29 -5.17 -3.40 11.89
N PRO A 30 -4.75 -4.20 10.88
CA PRO A 30 -5.67 -4.66 9.84
C PRO A 30 -6.65 -5.71 10.38
N PHE A 31 -7.81 -5.85 9.73
CA PHE A 31 -8.81 -6.87 10.16
C PHE A 31 -8.36 -8.32 9.89
N TRP A 32 -7.35 -8.51 9.04
CA TRP A 32 -6.90 -9.82 8.56
C TRP A 32 -5.60 -10.31 9.22
N GLY A 33 -5.07 -9.61 10.22
CA GLY A 33 -3.85 -10.01 10.91
C GLY A 33 -3.40 -9.04 11.99
N GLU A 34 -2.29 -9.36 12.66
CA GLU A 34 -1.72 -8.51 13.71
C GLU A 34 -1.07 -7.23 13.18
N SER A 35 -0.47 -7.30 11.99
CA SER A 35 0.13 -6.16 11.32
C SER A 35 0.13 -6.34 9.80
N CYS A 36 0.27 -5.24 9.06
CA CYS A 36 0.47 -5.28 7.62
C CYS A 36 1.98 -5.18 7.33
N PRO A 37 2.64 -6.25 6.82
CA PRO A 37 4.08 -6.26 6.59
C PRO A 37 4.56 -5.13 5.66
N VAL A 38 3.74 -4.78 4.66
CA VAL A 38 4.07 -3.68 3.74
C VAL A 38 4.00 -2.33 4.43
N LYS A 39 2.98 -2.10 5.28
CA LYS A 39 2.85 -0.85 6.05
C LYS A 39 4.01 -0.69 7.01
N SER A 40 4.31 -1.74 7.81
CA SER A 40 5.42 -1.73 8.75
C SER A 40 6.75 -1.45 8.06
N CYS A 41 7.06 -2.17 6.98
CA CYS A 41 8.31 -1.98 6.22
C CYS A 41 8.46 -0.55 5.65
N VAL A 42 7.37 0.06 5.16
CA VAL A 42 7.39 1.44 4.63
C VAL A 42 7.59 2.46 5.76
N GLU A 43 6.88 2.28 6.88
CA GLU A 43 6.93 3.22 8.02
C GLU A 43 8.24 3.13 8.81
N GLU A 44 8.79 1.93 9.00
CA GLU A 44 10.13 1.72 9.59
C GLU A 44 11.23 2.39 8.76
N LYS A 45 11.08 2.39 7.44
CA LYS A 45 12.00 3.06 6.50
C LYS A 45 11.72 4.56 6.35
N GLN A 46 10.73 5.09 7.07
CA GLN A 46 10.31 6.50 7.00
C GLN A 46 9.92 6.95 5.58
N LEU A 47 9.37 6.03 4.78
CA LEU A 47 8.87 6.30 3.43
C LEU A 47 7.36 6.55 3.48
N GLN A 48 6.82 7.26 2.50
CA GLN A 48 5.38 7.48 2.39
C GLN A 48 4.65 6.31 1.73
N HIS A 49 5.28 5.64 0.77
CA HIS A 49 4.74 4.47 0.09
C HIS A 49 5.85 3.64 -0.54
N CYS A 50 5.56 2.40 -0.94
CA CYS A 50 6.55 1.48 -1.51
C CYS A 50 7.29 2.06 -2.73
N GLY A 51 6.65 2.94 -3.50
CA GLY A 51 7.24 3.54 -4.70
C GLY A 51 8.51 4.37 -4.44
N GLU A 52 8.66 4.92 -3.24
CA GLU A 52 9.85 5.68 -2.85
C GLU A 52 11.05 4.76 -2.51
N CYS A 53 10.81 3.48 -2.24
CA CYS A 53 11.86 2.53 -1.90
C CYS A 53 12.84 2.34 -3.08
N GLY A 54 14.15 2.37 -2.80
CA GLY A 54 15.19 2.18 -3.81
C GLY A 54 15.19 0.80 -4.48
N MET A 55 14.59 -0.21 -3.82
CA MET A 55 14.44 -1.57 -4.35
C MET A 55 13.06 -1.79 -5.02
N PHE A 56 12.27 -0.75 -5.25
CA PHE A 56 10.90 -0.89 -5.74
C PHE A 56 10.85 -1.30 -7.24
N PRO A 57 10.01 -2.28 -7.63
CA PRO A 57 9.19 -3.13 -6.77
C PRO A 57 10.01 -4.28 -6.14
N CYS A 58 10.04 -4.35 -4.82
CA CYS A 58 10.71 -5.44 -4.10
C CYS A 58 9.79 -6.66 -3.98
N GLU A 59 10.36 -7.80 -3.60
CA GLU A 59 9.61 -9.07 -3.48
C GLU A 59 8.40 -8.98 -2.55
N LEU A 60 8.51 -8.26 -1.42
CA LEU A 60 7.37 -8.05 -0.53
C LEU A 60 6.23 -7.29 -1.22
N ALA A 61 6.54 -6.23 -1.99
CA ALA A 61 5.53 -5.47 -2.71
C ALA A 61 4.90 -6.29 -3.84
N LYS A 62 5.71 -7.08 -4.57
CA LYS A 62 5.23 -7.98 -5.62
C LYS A 62 4.32 -9.07 -5.06
N ALA A 63 4.72 -9.72 -3.96
CA ALA A 63 3.93 -10.78 -3.32
C ALA A 63 2.52 -10.29 -2.97
N PHE A 64 2.39 -9.08 -2.41
CA PHE A 64 1.08 -8.51 -2.13
C PHE A 64 0.29 -8.13 -3.40
N ALA A 65 0.96 -7.62 -4.43
CA ALA A 65 0.31 -7.18 -5.66
C ALA A 65 -0.20 -8.34 -6.54
N TYR A 66 0.48 -9.49 -6.46
CA TYR A 66 0.21 -10.69 -7.25
C TYR A 66 -0.29 -11.88 -6.42
N ASP A 67 -0.69 -11.65 -5.16
CA ASP A 67 -1.34 -12.70 -4.35
C ASP A 67 -2.56 -13.25 -5.09
N GLU A 68 -2.73 -14.58 -5.09
CA GLU A 68 -3.77 -15.24 -5.90
C GLU A 68 -5.19 -14.86 -5.48
N LYS A 69 -5.40 -14.50 -4.20
CA LYS A 69 -6.72 -14.23 -3.63
C LYS A 69 -6.98 -12.73 -3.45
N GLN A 70 -5.95 -11.98 -3.08
CA GLN A 70 -6.05 -10.58 -2.66
C GLN A 70 -5.17 -9.63 -3.49
N GLY A 71 -4.44 -10.17 -4.47
CA GLY A 71 -3.70 -9.39 -5.44
C GLY A 71 -4.62 -8.60 -6.37
N ASP A 72 -4.06 -7.58 -7.00
CA ASP A 72 -4.75 -6.76 -8.00
C ASP A 72 -4.07 -6.81 -9.37
N GLY A 73 -3.28 -7.85 -9.61
CA GLY A 73 -2.54 -8.04 -10.86
C GLY A 73 -1.45 -7.00 -11.08
N GLY A 74 -0.96 -6.33 -10.02
CA GLY A 74 0.07 -5.30 -10.12
C GLY A 74 -0.43 -3.86 -10.15
N LYS A 75 -1.75 -3.62 -10.16
CA LYS A 75 -2.33 -2.26 -10.20
C LYS A 75 -1.88 -1.35 -9.06
N ARG A 76 -1.68 -1.90 -7.84
CA ARG A 76 -1.11 -1.12 -6.72
C ARG A 76 0.33 -0.68 -6.98
N LEU A 77 1.12 -1.47 -7.71
CA LEU A 77 2.48 -1.10 -8.06
C LEU A 77 2.50 0.06 -9.06
N GLU A 78 1.59 0.07 -10.03
CA GLU A 78 1.40 1.19 -10.95
C GLU A 78 1.00 2.46 -10.20
N THR A 79 0.06 2.35 -9.25
CA THR A 79 -0.34 3.46 -8.39
C THR A 79 0.84 4.03 -7.60
N CYS A 80 1.70 3.16 -7.04
CA CYS A 80 2.95 3.59 -6.41
C CYS A 80 3.88 4.33 -7.38
N ARG A 81 3.96 3.93 -8.65
CA ARG A 81 4.75 4.67 -9.66
C ARG A 81 4.17 6.04 -9.94
N CYS A 82 2.85 6.17 -10.01
CA CYS A 82 2.18 7.46 -10.20
C CYS A 82 2.44 8.39 -9.02
N TRP A 83 2.23 7.93 -7.78
CA TRP A 83 2.50 8.73 -6.58
C TRP A 83 3.96 9.18 -6.48
N LYS A 84 4.92 8.32 -6.84
CA LYS A 84 6.34 8.72 -6.89
C LYS A 84 6.58 9.87 -7.86
N LYS A 85 5.95 9.84 -9.03
CA LYS A 85 6.09 10.90 -10.04
C LYS A 85 5.43 12.20 -9.58
N GLU A 86 4.24 12.11 -8.98
CA GLU A 86 3.51 13.26 -8.43
C GLU A 86 4.26 13.93 -7.27
N GLY A 87 4.98 13.17 -6.45
CA GLY A 87 5.79 13.67 -5.33
C GLY A 87 7.15 14.27 -5.69
N ILE A 88 7.55 14.25 -6.97
CA ILE A 88 8.78 14.92 -7.47
C ILE A 88 8.48 16.39 -7.90
N ALA A 89 7.21 16.81 -7.88
CA ALA A 89 6.83 18.21 -8.04
C ALA A 89 6.74 18.89 -6.67
N GLY A 90 7.88 19.24 -6.08
CA GLY A 90 7.99 19.95 -4.80
C GLY A 90 9.42 20.11 -4.35
#